data_AF-A0A1M3N486-F1
#
_entry.id   AF-A0A1M3N486-F1
#
_cell.length_a   1.000
_cell.length_b   1.000
_cell.length_c   1.000
_cell.angle_alpha   90.00
_cell.angle_beta   90.00
_cell.angle_gamma   90.00
#
_symmetry.space_group_name_H-M   'P 1'
#
loop_
_entity.id
_entity.type
_entity.pdbx_description
1 polymer ?
#
loop_
_entity_poly.entity_id
_entity_poly.type
_entity_poly.pdbx_seq_one_letter_code
_entity_poly.pdbx_strand_id
1 'polypeptide(L)'
;MKTTLSAATLLFFASFSVVAAAGCSAPDSDEAVESNEAALVSCGSASYNEALAHYKNAVAWSKDRLANGVCNSENGFFWEIANEASRAVMTCGAFRETIKTSPWAAPVRTVLAPSLTLRSLTGELAVIKDSSFQNWTGTEAHFEKGLTFWAHAQGAYGPPVRIEFAAGGKATWGYLHHDKATDDITFRTEPATYTITKTAGAKGKRTIKVVHGGVTETFTLAVENAWQYKDAPVFTLVPATGTNVPQLYSLVTECDA
;
A
#
# COMPACT_ATOMS: atom_id res chain seq x y z
N MET A 1 -37.14 -5.22 -57.60
CA MET A 1 -38.42 -4.91 -56.90
C MET A 1 -38.16 -3.71 -56.01
N LYS A 2 -38.61 -2.52 -56.42
CA LYS A 2 -39.84 -1.86 -55.91
C LYS A 2 -39.78 -1.57 -54.40
N THR A 3 -39.33 -0.35 -54.10
CA THR A 3 -39.85 0.61 -53.10
C THR A 3 -40.69 0.08 -51.94
N THR A 4 -40.26 0.42 -50.71
CA THR A 4 -41.07 1.21 -49.75
C THR A 4 -40.18 1.85 -48.68
N LEU A 5 -40.23 3.18 -48.61
CA LEU A 5 -39.86 3.97 -47.44
C LEU A 5 -40.84 3.68 -46.29
N SER A 6 -40.37 3.78 -45.04
CA SER A 6 -41.17 4.46 -44.02
C SER A 6 -40.24 5.10 -42.98
N ALA A 7 -40.35 6.42 -42.90
CA ALA A 7 -39.81 7.27 -41.85
C ALA A 7 -40.66 7.12 -40.58
N ALA A 8 -40.02 7.18 -39.42
CA ALA A 8 -40.67 7.54 -38.16
C ALA A 8 -39.68 8.33 -37.32
N THR A 9 -39.63 9.61 -37.63
CA THR A 9 -39.11 10.71 -36.82
C THR A 9 -39.82 10.72 -35.46
N LEU A 10 -39.06 10.72 -34.36
CA LEU A 10 -39.54 11.21 -33.08
C LEU A 10 -38.45 12.06 -32.45
N LEU A 11 -38.50 13.34 -32.82
CA LEU A 11 -37.96 14.48 -32.12
C LEU A 11 -38.56 14.51 -30.71
N PHE A 12 -37.74 14.37 -29.67
CA PHE A 12 -38.12 14.84 -28.34
C PHE A 12 -37.43 16.17 -28.07
N PHE A 13 -38.27 17.15 -27.79
CA PHE A 13 -37.97 18.57 -27.67
C PHE A 13 -36.92 18.86 -26.59
N ALA A 14 -35.98 19.72 -26.97
CA ALA A 14 -35.15 20.48 -26.07
C ALA A 14 -36.02 21.43 -25.24
N SER A 15 -36.04 21.23 -23.92
CA SER A 15 -36.51 22.23 -22.97
C SER A 15 -35.32 23.06 -22.52
N PHE A 16 -35.05 24.14 -23.25
CA PHE A 16 -34.27 25.26 -22.74
C PHE A 16 -35.04 25.91 -21.59
N SER A 17 -34.45 25.95 -20.41
CA SER A 17 -34.82 26.91 -19.37
C SER A 17 -33.54 27.58 -18.89
N VAL A 18 -33.30 28.75 -19.49
CA VAL A 18 -32.31 29.72 -19.03
C VAL A 18 -32.89 30.38 -17.79
N VAL A 19 -32.32 30.13 -16.63
CA VAL A 19 -32.40 31.04 -15.49
C VAL A 19 -30.98 31.48 -15.19
N ALA A 20 -30.61 32.64 -15.74
CA ALA A 20 -29.45 33.37 -15.32
C ALA A 20 -29.82 34.17 -14.06
N ALA A 21 -29.17 33.85 -12.94
CA ALA A 21 -28.99 34.78 -11.82
C ALA A 21 -27.55 34.63 -11.33
N ALA A 22 -26.88 35.77 -11.24
CA ALA A 22 -25.46 35.91 -11.01
C ALA A 22 -25.02 35.49 -9.61
N GLY A 23 -23.78 34.99 -9.50
CA GLY A 23 -23.06 34.82 -8.24
C GLY A 23 -22.17 33.58 -8.26
N CYS A 24 -20.86 33.80 -8.17
CA CYS A 24 -19.79 32.84 -7.87
C CYS A 24 -20.26 31.65 -7.01
N SER A 25 -19.83 30.42 -7.23
CA SER A 25 -18.47 29.97 -7.50
C SER A 25 -18.53 28.67 -8.29
N ALA A 26 -17.52 28.37 -9.11
CA ALA A 26 -17.32 27.01 -9.60
C ALA A 26 -17.36 26.06 -8.40
N PRO A 27 -18.10 24.94 -8.45
CA PRO A 27 -17.92 23.91 -7.45
C PRO A 27 -16.47 23.48 -7.57
N ASP A 28 -15.70 23.64 -6.48
CA ASP A 28 -14.50 22.85 -6.30
C ASP A 28 -14.90 21.42 -6.65
N SER A 29 -14.23 20.84 -7.64
CA SER A 29 -14.41 19.43 -7.98
C SER A 29 -13.80 18.60 -6.85
N ASP A 30 -14.46 18.62 -5.69
CA ASP A 30 -14.51 17.47 -4.81
C ASP A 30 -15.09 16.36 -5.67
N GLU A 31 -14.21 15.56 -6.27
CA GLU A 31 -14.58 14.32 -6.94
C GLU A 31 -15.49 13.57 -5.97
N ALA A 32 -16.79 13.52 -6.29
CA ALA A 32 -17.80 12.95 -5.42
C ALA A 32 -17.37 11.53 -5.07
N VAL A 33 -16.99 11.33 -3.81
CA VAL A 33 -16.69 10.00 -3.29
C VAL A 33 -17.96 9.20 -3.43
N GLU A 34 -17.91 8.14 -4.23
CA GLU A 34 -19.04 7.24 -4.37
C GLU A 34 -19.40 6.73 -2.97
N SER A 35 -20.54 7.15 -2.45
CA SER A 35 -21.02 6.70 -1.14
C SER A 35 -21.16 5.19 -1.20
N ASN A 36 -20.41 4.47 -0.37
CA ASN A 36 -20.54 3.03 -0.32
C ASN A 36 -21.75 2.69 0.56
N GLU A 37 -22.94 2.67 -0.04
CA GLU A 37 -24.20 2.33 0.64
C GLU A 37 -24.11 0.97 1.35
N ALA A 38 -23.39 -0.01 0.80
CA ALA A 38 -23.17 -1.30 1.44
C ALA A 38 -22.31 -1.19 2.72
N ALA A 39 -21.30 -0.32 2.72
CA ALA A 39 -20.50 -0.04 3.92
C ALA A 39 -21.31 0.72 4.98
N LEU A 40 -22.13 1.69 4.56
CA LEU A 40 -23.03 2.43 5.44
C LEU A 40 -24.03 1.49 6.14
N VAL A 41 -24.64 0.57 5.38
CA VAL A 41 -25.56 -0.45 5.90
C VAL A 41 -24.84 -1.43 6.83
N SER A 42 -23.60 -1.82 6.50
CA SER A 42 -22.85 -2.82 7.28
C SER A 42 -22.33 -2.30 8.63
N CYS A 43 -21.97 -1.03 8.73
CA CYS A 43 -21.24 -0.49 9.88
C CYS A 43 -22.07 0.49 10.72
N GLY A 44 -23.23 0.92 10.22
CA GLY A 44 -23.99 2.02 10.80
C GLY A 44 -23.34 3.38 10.51
N SER A 45 -24.13 4.44 10.63
CA SER A 45 -23.76 5.79 10.18
C SER A 45 -22.53 6.36 10.88
N ALA A 46 -22.40 6.16 12.20
CA ALA A 46 -21.28 6.70 12.98
C ALA A 46 -19.94 6.10 12.54
N SER A 47 -19.80 4.77 12.59
CA SER A 47 -18.57 4.07 12.18
C SER A 47 -18.28 4.21 10.68
N TYR A 48 -19.32 4.29 9.84
CA TYR A 48 -19.13 4.59 8.42
C TYR A 48 -18.51 5.97 8.21
N ASN A 49 -19.04 7.02 8.84
CA ASN A 49 -18.55 8.39 8.64
C ASN A 49 -17.12 8.57 9.16
N GLU A 50 -16.79 7.96 10.30
CA GLU A 50 -15.43 7.95 10.84
C GLU A 50 -14.46 7.21 9.89
N ALA A 51 -14.84 6.01 9.44
CA ALA A 51 -14.03 5.25 8.49
C ALA A 51 -13.88 5.96 7.13
N LEU A 52 -14.93 6.66 6.68
CA LEU A 52 -14.94 7.44 5.45
C LEU A 52 -13.93 8.59 5.52
N ALA A 53 -13.79 9.26 6.67
CA ALA A 53 -12.79 10.30 6.85
C ALA A 53 -11.37 9.76 6.68
N HIS A 54 -11.05 8.65 7.35
CA HIS A 54 -9.77 7.98 7.21
C HIS A 54 -9.49 7.50 5.77
N TYR A 55 -10.51 6.93 5.12
CA TYR A 55 -10.42 6.50 3.72
C TYR A 55 -10.11 7.68 2.79
N LYS A 56 -10.79 8.82 2.96
CA LYS A 56 -10.55 10.04 2.17
C LYS A 56 -9.14 10.58 2.36
N ASN A 57 -8.64 10.60 3.60
CA ASN A 57 -7.26 11.01 3.88
C ASN A 57 -6.26 10.11 3.15
N ALA A 58 -6.40 8.79 3.26
CA ALA A 58 -5.52 7.84 2.58
C ALA A 58 -5.50 8.06 1.05
N VAL A 59 -6.67 8.31 0.43
CA VAL A 59 -6.77 8.61 -1.00
C VAL A 59 -6.11 9.94 -1.34
N ALA A 60 -6.40 11.01 -0.60
CA ALA A 60 -5.85 12.34 -0.84
C ALA A 60 -4.33 12.35 -0.72
N TRP A 61 -3.78 11.75 0.35
CA TRP A 61 -2.34 11.67 0.57
C TRP A 61 -1.63 10.79 -0.46
N SER A 62 -2.29 9.71 -0.93
CA SER A 62 -1.76 8.92 -2.03
C SER A 62 -1.71 9.70 -3.34
N LYS A 63 -2.74 10.51 -3.63
CA LYS A 63 -2.75 11.38 -4.81
C LYS A 63 -1.64 12.43 -4.73
N ASP A 64 -1.50 13.08 -3.58
CA ASP A 64 -0.46 14.07 -3.33
C ASP A 64 0.94 13.47 -3.52
N ARG A 65 1.22 12.31 -2.92
CA ARG A 65 2.48 11.58 -3.09
C ARG A 65 2.76 11.27 -4.57
N LEU A 66 1.76 10.82 -5.32
CA LEU A 66 1.94 10.48 -6.74
C LEU A 66 2.20 11.72 -7.60
N ALA A 67 1.66 12.87 -7.21
CA ALA A 67 1.84 14.13 -7.94
C ALA A 67 3.18 14.81 -7.61
N ASN A 68 3.54 14.87 -6.32
CA ASN A 68 4.62 15.71 -5.82
C ASN A 68 5.88 14.91 -5.43
N GLY A 69 5.76 13.59 -5.27
CA GLY A 69 6.82 12.72 -4.76
C GLY A 69 6.88 12.72 -3.24
N VAL A 70 7.41 11.63 -2.66
CA VAL A 70 7.30 11.35 -1.22
C VAL A 70 7.88 12.44 -0.31
N CYS A 71 9.05 13.02 -0.66
CA CYS A 71 9.69 14.02 0.20
C CYS A 71 9.13 15.45 0.04
N ASN A 72 8.20 15.65 -0.89
CA ASN A 72 7.54 16.95 -1.10
C ASN A 72 6.07 16.95 -0.64
N SER A 73 5.63 15.84 -0.05
CA SER A 73 4.27 15.62 0.40
C SER A 73 4.22 15.62 1.93
N GLU A 74 3.37 16.47 2.51
CA GLU A 74 3.27 16.62 3.98
C GLU A 74 2.87 15.31 4.68
N ASN A 75 1.94 14.56 4.08
CA ASN A 75 1.44 13.28 4.61
C ASN A 75 1.62 12.12 3.61
N GLY A 76 2.51 12.30 2.63
CA GLY A 76 2.67 11.37 1.52
C GLY A 76 3.56 10.16 1.82
N PHE A 77 4.04 9.98 3.05
CA PHE A 77 4.89 8.82 3.37
C PHE A 77 4.07 7.54 3.40
N PHE A 78 4.77 6.42 3.20
CA PHE A 78 4.12 5.11 3.15
C PHE A 78 3.34 4.80 4.42
N TRP A 79 3.92 5.22 5.54
CA TRP A 79 3.40 4.95 6.86
C TRP A 79 2.07 5.64 7.13
N GLU A 80 1.93 6.94 6.85
CA GLU A 80 0.68 7.65 7.15
C GLU A 80 -0.45 7.17 6.24
N ILE A 81 -0.16 6.96 4.95
CA ILE A 81 -1.14 6.44 3.98
C ILE A 81 -1.65 5.07 4.43
N ALA A 82 -0.74 4.16 4.81
CA ALA A 82 -1.13 2.83 5.27
C ALA A 82 -1.88 2.88 6.61
N ASN A 83 -1.49 3.77 7.54
CA ASN A 83 -2.17 3.93 8.83
C ASN A 83 -3.61 4.43 8.66
N GLU A 84 -3.87 5.43 7.81
CA GLU A 84 -5.23 5.90 7.54
C GLU A 84 -6.08 4.82 6.85
N ALA A 85 -5.53 4.13 5.85
CA ALA A 85 -6.23 3.01 5.21
C ALA A 85 -6.56 1.90 6.21
N SER A 86 -5.65 1.62 7.15
CA SER A 86 -5.85 0.66 8.24
C SER A 86 -6.96 1.07 9.19
N ARG A 87 -6.99 2.35 9.60
CA ARG A 87 -8.04 2.89 10.47
C ARG A 87 -9.40 2.81 9.82
N ALA A 88 -9.51 3.13 8.53
CA ALA A 88 -10.76 2.98 7.78
C ALA A 88 -11.30 1.54 7.85
N VAL A 89 -10.45 0.54 7.59
CA VAL A 89 -10.84 -0.88 7.64
C VAL A 89 -11.14 -1.35 9.06
N MET A 90 -10.37 -0.91 10.06
CA MET A 90 -10.58 -1.30 11.46
C MET A 90 -11.87 -0.71 12.03
N THR A 91 -12.19 0.54 11.69
CA THR A 91 -13.43 1.21 12.12
C THR A 91 -14.65 0.65 11.37
N CYS A 92 -14.52 0.33 10.08
CA CYS A 92 -15.57 -0.29 9.29
C CYS A 92 -15.00 -1.29 8.27
N GLY A 93 -15.16 -2.59 8.56
CA GLY A 93 -14.57 -3.67 7.77
C GLY A 93 -14.99 -3.69 6.28
N ALA A 94 -16.11 -3.08 5.93
CA ALA A 94 -16.57 -2.96 4.53
C ALA A 94 -15.62 -2.12 3.65
N PHE A 95 -14.82 -1.22 4.24
CA PHE A 95 -13.80 -0.46 3.50
C PHE A 95 -12.69 -1.33 2.92
N ARG A 96 -12.52 -2.58 3.38
CA ARG A 96 -11.65 -3.57 2.75
C ARG A 96 -11.98 -3.75 1.27
N GLU A 97 -13.24 -4.03 0.96
CA GLU A 97 -13.67 -4.23 -0.42
C GLU A 97 -13.68 -2.90 -1.19
N THR A 98 -14.06 -1.78 -0.54
CA THR A 98 -13.94 -0.43 -1.15
C THR A 98 -12.52 -0.15 -1.62
N ILE A 99 -11.51 -0.34 -0.77
CA ILE A 99 -10.11 -0.08 -1.10
C ILE A 99 -9.62 -1.01 -2.20
N LYS A 100 -10.13 -2.24 -2.25
CA LYS A 100 -9.76 -3.23 -3.25
C LYS A 100 -10.33 -2.94 -4.64
N THR A 101 -11.60 -2.54 -4.74
CA THR A 101 -12.32 -2.51 -6.02
C THR A 101 -12.64 -1.10 -6.52
N SER A 102 -12.80 -0.12 -5.65
CA SER A 102 -13.20 1.23 -6.06
C SER A 102 -12.14 1.88 -6.95
N PRO A 103 -12.52 2.50 -8.08
CA PRO A 103 -11.60 3.32 -8.87
C PRO A 103 -11.00 4.47 -8.06
N TRP A 104 -11.76 5.02 -7.11
CA TRP A 104 -11.31 6.15 -6.29
C TRP A 104 -10.17 5.78 -5.33
N ALA A 105 -10.09 4.51 -4.95
CA ALA A 105 -8.98 3.95 -4.16
C ALA A 105 -7.75 3.55 -5.00
N ALA A 106 -7.75 3.76 -6.32
CA ALA A 106 -6.61 3.41 -7.18
C ALA A 106 -5.28 4.03 -6.72
N PRO A 107 -5.22 5.31 -6.30
CA PRO A 107 -3.99 5.91 -5.78
C PRO A 107 -3.42 5.13 -4.57
N VAL A 108 -4.27 4.73 -3.63
CA VAL A 108 -3.86 3.95 -2.44
C VAL A 108 -3.25 2.61 -2.87
N ARG A 109 -3.91 1.91 -3.80
CA ARG A 109 -3.40 0.63 -4.32
C ARG A 109 -2.08 0.79 -5.05
N THR A 110 -1.91 1.87 -5.83
CA THR A 110 -0.68 2.15 -6.57
C THR A 110 0.47 2.45 -5.61
N VAL A 111 0.25 3.33 -4.64
CA VAL A 111 1.28 3.69 -3.65
C VAL A 111 1.64 2.44 -2.86
N LEU A 112 0.69 1.79 -2.19
CA LEU A 112 0.98 0.68 -1.28
C LEU A 112 1.26 -0.66 -1.97
N ALA A 113 1.27 -0.72 -3.31
CA ALA A 113 1.48 -1.94 -4.11
C ALA A 113 2.68 -2.82 -3.67
N PRO A 114 3.88 -2.25 -3.38
CA PRO A 114 5.04 -3.04 -2.96
C PRO A 114 4.99 -3.44 -1.47
N SER A 115 3.93 -3.11 -0.72
CA SER A 115 3.79 -3.52 0.68
C SER A 115 2.96 -4.80 0.84
N LEU A 116 3.33 -5.64 1.80
CA LEU A 116 2.43 -6.71 2.27
C LEU A 116 1.22 -6.17 3.02
N THR A 117 1.31 -4.95 3.58
CA THR A 117 0.21 -4.33 4.31
C THR A 117 -1.00 -4.08 3.40
N LEU A 118 -0.80 -3.65 2.14
CA LEU A 118 -1.91 -3.55 1.17
C LEU A 118 -2.63 -4.89 0.99
N ARG A 119 -1.88 -6.00 0.93
CA ARG A 119 -2.44 -7.34 0.74
C ARG A 119 -3.27 -7.76 1.93
N SER A 120 -2.85 -7.43 3.15
CA SER A 120 -3.69 -7.64 4.33
C SER A 120 -4.93 -6.75 4.33
N LEU A 121 -4.75 -5.46 4.04
CA LEU A 121 -5.83 -4.45 4.01
C LEU A 121 -6.97 -4.87 3.09
N THR A 122 -6.63 -5.34 1.89
CA THR A 122 -7.57 -5.78 0.84
C THR A 122 -8.06 -7.21 1.02
N GLY A 123 -7.57 -7.95 2.02
CA GLY A 123 -7.92 -9.35 2.26
C GLY A 123 -7.30 -10.35 1.28
N GLU A 124 -6.39 -9.91 0.40
CA GLU A 124 -5.60 -10.79 -0.48
C GLU A 124 -4.58 -11.65 0.29
N LEU A 125 -4.19 -11.20 1.48
CA LEU A 125 -3.41 -11.98 2.44
C LEU A 125 -4.33 -12.33 3.61
N ALA A 126 -4.65 -13.62 3.75
CA ALA A 126 -5.46 -14.10 4.85
C ALA A 126 -4.67 -13.98 6.17
N VAL A 127 -5.10 -13.06 7.01
CA VAL A 127 -4.65 -12.86 8.39
C VAL A 127 -5.65 -13.56 9.30
N ILE A 128 -5.29 -14.72 9.87
CA ILE A 128 -6.18 -15.42 10.82
C ILE A 128 -6.15 -14.66 12.15
N LYS A 129 -7.21 -13.89 12.38
CA LYS A 129 -7.40 -12.97 13.52
C LYS A 129 -7.35 -13.64 14.90
N ASP A 130 -7.57 -14.95 14.95
CA ASP A 130 -7.82 -15.70 16.19
C ASP A 130 -6.54 -16.26 16.84
N SER A 131 -5.37 -15.94 16.30
CA SER A 131 -4.12 -16.32 16.94
C SER A 131 -3.32 -15.10 17.34
N SER A 132 -2.92 -15.07 18.61
CA SER A 132 -1.82 -14.25 19.14
C SER A 132 -0.48 -14.45 18.38
N PHE A 133 -0.45 -15.35 17.38
CA PHE A 133 0.69 -15.70 16.55
C PHE A 133 0.31 -15.87 15.07
N GLN A 134 0.24 -14.74 14.37
CA GLN A 134 0.81 -14.55 13.04
C GLN A 134 0.57 -15.65 11.98
N ASN A 135 -0.67 -16.13 11.81
CA ASN A 135 -0.99 -17.13 10.80
C ASN A 135 -1.27 -16.52 9.43
N TRP A 136 -0.24 -16.44 8.59
CA TRP A 136 -0.31 -15.94 7.22
C TRP A 136 -0.21 -17.08 6.21
N THR A 137 -1.19 -17.21 5.33
CA THR A 137 -1.17 -18.16 4.22
C THR A 137 -1.10 -17.43 2.89
N GLY A 138 -0.25 -17.91 1.98
CA GLY A 138 -0.15 -17.34 0.62
C GLY A 138 0.78 -16.14 0.51
N THR A 139 1.57 -15.80 1.55
CA THR A 139 2.53 -14.70 1.51
C THR A 139 3.56 -14.87 0.39
N GLU A 140 3.97 -16.10 0.10
CA GLU A 140 4.96 -16.43 -0.92
C GLU A 140 4.55 -15.93 -2.31
N ALA A 141 3.27 -16.05 -2.66
CA ALA A 141 2.75 -15.57 -3.93
C ALA A 141 2.78 -14.04 -4.06
N HIS A 142 2.86 -13.31 -2.95
CA HIS A 142 2.97 -11.85 -2.97
C HIS A 142 4.41 -11.38 -3.18
N PHE A 143 5.42 -12.14 -2.72
CA PHE A 143 6.83 -11.85 -3.06
C PHE A 143 7.08 -11.92 -4.57
N GLU A 144 6.43 -12.86 -5.25
CA GLU A 144 6.48 -13.00 -6.70
C GLU A 144 5.83 -11.82 -7.46
N LYS A 145 4.98 -11.01 -6.80
CA LYS A 145 4.29 -9.86 -7.40
C LYS A 145 5.06 -8.54 -7.28
N GLY A 146 6.21 -8.53 -6.61
CA GLY A 146 6.93 -7.30 -6.31
C GLY A 146 6.62 -6.81 -4.91
N LEU A 147 7.58 -6.97 -3.99
CA LEU A 147 7.52 -6.41 -2.64
C LEU A 147 8.80 -5.68 -2.33
N THR A 148 8.73 -4.67 -1.47
CA THR A 148 9.91 -3.98 -1.01
C THR A 148 9.92 -3.90 0.51
N PHE A 149 11.11 -4.06 1.08
CA PHE A 149 11.36 -3.87 2.50
C PHE A 149 12.54 -2.91 2.67
N TRP A 150 12.44 -2.04 3.67
CA TRP A 150 13.41 -0.97 3.92
C TRP A 150 13.84 -0.96 5.37
N ALA A 151 15.11 -0.69 5.63
CA ALA A 151 15.53 -0.23 6.94
C ALA A 151 14.95 1.18 7.20
N HIS A 152 14.74 1.56 8.45
CA HIS A 152 14.43 2.95 8.76
C HIS A 152 15.54 3.88 8.26
N ALA A 153 15.15 5.03 7.73
CA ALA A 153 16.09 6.07 7.35
C ALA A 153 16.94 6.52 8.54
N GLN A 154 18.21 6.85 8.26
CA GLN A 154 19.19 7.29 9.25
C GLN A 154 19.83 8.59 8.79
N GLY A 155 19.15 9.72 8.95
CA GLY A 155 19.65 10.99 8.46
C GLY A 155 19.23 11.27 7.01
N ALA A 156 19.77 12.36 6.47
CA ALA A 156 19.63 12.76 5.06
C ALA A 156 20.04 11.67 4.04
N TYR A 157 20.72 10.61 4.52
CA TYR A 157 21.04 9.32 3.90
C TYR A 157 19.86 8.58 3.25
N GLY A 158 18.67 8.70 3.85
CA GLY A 158 17.59 7.76 3.62
C GLY A 158 17.90 6.38 4.22
N PRO A 159 17.23 5.31 3.75
CA PRO A 159 17.34 3.97 4.33
C PRO A 159 18.71 3.33 4.04
N PRO A 160 19.44 2.82 5.04
CA PRO A 160 20.74 2.20 4.83
C PRO A 160 20.69 0.90 4.04
N VAL A 161 19.54 0.21 4.05
CA VAL A 161 19.30 -1.04 3.32
C VAL A 161 17.89 -1.05 2.74
N ARG A 162 17.76 -1.55 1.50
CA ARG A 162 16.48 -1.83 0.84
C ARG A 162 16.57 -3.17 0.12
N ILE A 163 15.50 -3.96 0.16
CA ILE A 163 15.38 -5.18 -0.63
C ILE A 163 14.12 -5.08 -1.47
N GLU A 164 14.27 -5.19 -2.79
CA GLU A 164 13.15 -5.29 -3.73
C GLU A 164 13.06 -6.73 -4.22
N PHE A 165 12.00 -7.43 -3.84
CA PHE A 165 11.71 -8.79 -4.30
C PHE A 165 10.97 -8.74 -5.62
N ALA A 166 11.28 -9.69 -6.51
CA ALA A 166 10.65 -9.84 -7.80
C ALA A 166 10.35 -11.31 -8.10
N ALA A 167 9.69 -11.57 -9.24
CA ALA A 167 9.36 -12.92 -9.66
C ALA A 167 10.59 -13.80 -9.92
N GLY A 168 10.42 -15.11 -9.73
CA GLY A 168 11.43 -16.13 -10.04
C GLY A 168 12.60 -16.16 -9.06
N GLY A 169 12.35 -15.85 -7.78
CA GLY A 169 13.39 -15.84 -6.75
C GLY A 169 14.46 -14.76 -6.93
N LYS A 170 14.16 -13.69 -7.70
CA LYS A 170 15.08 -12.57 -7.94
C LYS A 170 14.81 -11.43 -6.97
N ALA A 171 15.87 -10.74 -6.56
CA ALA A 171 15.75 -9.53 -5.78
C ALA A 171 16.80 -8.49 -6.22
N THR A 172 16.62 -7.25 -5.78
CA THR A 172 17.63 -6.20 -5.83
C THR A 172 18.00 -5.84 -4.40
N TRP A 173 19.29 -5.92 -4.08
CA TRP A 173 19.82 -5.45 -2.80
C TRP A 173 20.30 -4.02 -2.97
N GLY A 174 19.73 -3.09 -2.21
CA GLY A 174 20.13 -1.69 -2.15
C GLY A 174 20.78 -1.37 -0.82
N TYR A 175 21.86 -0.59 -0.84
CA TYR A 175 22.61 -0.21 0.35
C TYR A 175 23.27 1.16 0.21
N LEU A 176 23.44 1.85 1.34
CA LEU A 176 24.29 3.03 1.40
C LEU A 176 25.76 2.61 1.37
N HIS A 177 26.49 3.10 0.37
CA HIS A 177 27.92 2.90 0.22
C HIS A 177 28.66 4.20 0.54
N HIS A 178 29.59 4.13 1.48
CA HIS A 178 30.53 5.20 1.78
C HIS A 178 31.83 4.98 1.01
N ASP A 179 32.14 5.91 0.10
CA ASP A 179 33.43 5.95 -0.57
C ASP A 179 34.45 6.67 0.32
N LYS A 180 35.38 5.92 0.90
CA LYS A 180 36.39 6.48 1.81
C LYS A 180 37.37 7.45 1.15
N ALA A 181 37.51 7.41 -0.18
CA ALA A 181 38.45 8.26 -0.90
C ALA A 181 37.86 9.66 -1.15
N THR A 182 36.57 9.74 -1.44
CA THR A 182 35.87 11.01 -1.70
C THR A 182 35.04 11.50 -0.52
N ASP A 183 34.85 10.66 0.49
CA ASP A 183 33.93 10.85 1.62
C ASP A 183 32.44 10.91 1.19
N ASP A 184 32.12 10.47 -0.03
CA ASP A 184 30.76 10.49 -0.56
C ASP A 184 29.94 9.29 -0.06
N ILE A 185 28.66 9.55 0.25
CA ILE A 185 27.67 8.51 0.55
C ILE A 185 26.71 8.41 -0.63
N THR A 186 26.66 7.23 -1.24
CA THR A 186 25.80 6.96 -2.41
C THR A 186 24.98 5.71 -2.19
N PHE A 187 23.71 5.74 -2.61
CA PHE A 187 22.88 4.55 -2.62
C PHE A 187 23.25 3.69 -3.84
N ARG A 188 23.73 2.48 -3.59
CA ARG A 188 24.10 1.51 -4.62
C ARG A 188 23.12 0.35 -4.63
N THR A 189 23.03 -0.32 -5.77
CA THR A 189 22.21 -1.52 -5.92
C THR A 189 23.01 -2.63 -6.56
N GLU A 190 22.69 -3.87 -6.21
CA GLU A 190 23.26 -5.05 -6.83
C GLU A 190 22.21 -6.16 -6.99
N PRO A 191 22.38 -7.05 -7.99
CA PRO A 191 21.52 -8.20 -8.15
C PRO A 191 21.58 -9.12 -6.93
N ALA A 192 20.41 -9.59 -6.51
CA ALA A 192 20.25 -10.54 -5.43
C ALA A 192 19.31 -11.69 -5.85
N THR A 193 19.33 -12.76 -5.09
CA THR A 193 18.34 -13.84 -5.17
C THR A 193 17.75 -14.09 -3.80
N TYR A 194 16.54 -14.66 -3.76
CA TYR A 194 15.92 -15.01 -2.49
C TYR A 194 15.24 -16.37 -2.53
N THR A 195 15.10 -16.95 -1.36
CA THR A 195 14.28 -18.14 -1.12
C THR A 195 13.42 -17.93 0.12
N ILE A 196 12.22 -18.50 0.10
CA ILE A 196 11.30 -18.46 1.23
C ILE A 196 11.05 -19.89 1.69
N THR A 197 11.28 -20.14 2.98
CA THR A 197 11.02 -21.45 3.58
C THR A 197 9.98 -21.31 4.69
N LYS A 198 9.04 -22.26 4.71
CA LYS A 198 8.10 -22.40 5.82
C LYS A 198 8.82 -23.01 7.00
N THR A 199 8.82 -22.34 8.14
CA THR A 199 9.36 -22.91 9.37
C THR A 199 8.42 -24.01 9.87
N ALA A 200 8.93 -25.24 9.99
CA ALA A 200 8.12 -26.40 10.41
C ALA A 200 7.46 -26.16 11.77
N GLY A 201 6.17 -26.49 11.90
CA GLY A 201 5.39 -26.29 13.11
C GLY A 201 5.06 -24.83 13.45
N ALA A 202 5.67 -23.85 12.77
CA ALA A 202 5.40 -22.43 12.98
C ALA A 202 4.31 -21.95 12.02
N LYS A 203 3.16 -21.70 12.61
CA LYS A 203 2.01 -21.05 12.02
C LYS A 203 2.40 -19.64 11.49
N GLY A 204 2.49 -19.51 10.16
CA GLY A 204 2.74 -18.28 9.39
C GLY A 204 4.16 -17.66 9.39
N LYS A 205 5.10 -18.12 10.22
CA LYS A 205 6.50 -17.67 10.16
C LYS A 205 7.18 -18.13 8.86
N ARG A 206 8.00 -17.25 8.28
CA ARG A 206 8.82 -17.56 7.11
C ARG A 206 10.26 -17.19 7.38
N THR A 207 11.17 -18.05 6.94
CA THR A 207 12.58 -17.70 6.82
C THR A 207 12.82 -17.26 5.38
N ILE A 208 13.24 -16.01 5.20
CA ILE A 208 13.67 -15.48 3.92
C ILE A 208 15.19 -15.46 3.92
N LYS A 209 15.80 -16.13 2.95
CA LYS A 209 17.24 -16.06 2.72
C LYS A 209 17.49 -15.24 1.47
N VAL A 210 18.30 -14.19 1.57
CA VAL A 210 18.69 -13.30 0.47
C VAL A 210 20.19 -13.46 0.22
N VAL A 211 20.58 -13.65 -1.04
CA VAL A 211 21.98 -13.80 -1.46
C VAL A 211 22.34 -12.68 -2.41
N HIS A 212 23.35 -11.90 -2.08
CA HIS A 212 23.83 -10.73 -2.85
C HIS A 212 25.33 -10.55 -2.61
N GLY A 213 26.10 -10.13 -3.61
CA GLY A 213 27.53 -9.83 -3.43
C GLY A 213 28.41 -10.97 -2.83
N GLY A 214 27.97 -12.24 -2.90
CA GLY A 214 28.62 -13.37 -2.22
C GLY A 214 28.26 -13.54 -0.74
N VAL A 215 27.44 -12.65 -0.18
CA VAL A 215 26.91 -12.68 1.18
C VAL A 215 25.55 -13.37 1.20
N THR A 216 25.25 -14.03 2.32
CA THR A 216 23.93 -14.61 2.61
C THR A 216 23.37 -13.95 3.85
N GLU A 217 22.23 -13.27 3.68
CA GLU A 217 21.44 -12.70 4.77
C GLU A 217 20.21 -13.55 5.02
N THR A 218 19.87 -13.73 6.29
CA THR A 218 18.71 -14.55 6.70
C THR A 218 17.79 -13.73 7.59
N PHE A 219 16.51 -13.72 7.25
CA PHE A 219 15.47 -12.98 7.95
C PHE A 219 14.32 -13.89 8.36
N THR A 220 13.65 -13.51 9.42
CA THR A 220 12.32 -14.02 9.78
C THR A 220 11.28 -12.99 9.39
N LEU A 221 10.28 -13.37 8.59
CA LEU A 221 9.08 -12.56 8.39
C LEU A 221 8.30 -12.49 9.69
N ALA A 222 8.10 -11.30 10.20
CA ALA A 222 7.34 -11.01 11.40
C ALA A 222 6.32 -9.90 11.15
N VAL A 223 5.56 -9.59 12.19
CA VAL A 223 4.66 -8.44 12.26
C VAL A 223 4.99 -7.65 13.52
N GLU A 224 5.10 -6.34 13.38
CA GLU A 224 5.26 -5.40 14.47
C GLU A 224 3.91 -5.08 15.12
N ASN A 225 3.88 -4.98 16.46
CA ASN A 225 2.71 -4.55 17.25
C ASN A 225 1.37 -5.17 16.80
N ALA A 226 1.35 -6.49 16.62
CA ALA A 226 0.22 -7.23 16.05
C ALA A 226 -1.16 -6.94 16.68
N TRP A 227 -1.19 -6.45 17.92
CA TRP A 227 -2.41 -6.07 18.63
C TRP A 227 -3.02 -4.74 18.16
N GLN A 228 -2.19 -3.79 17.73
CA GLN A 228 -2.61 -2.45 17.35
C GLN A 228 -3.21 -2.41 15.93
N TYR A 229 -2.78 -3.31 15.05
CA TYR A 229 -3.20 -3.34 13.65
C TYR A 229 -3.70 -4.73 13.21
N LYS A 230 -4.60 -5.34 13.99
CA LYS A 230 -5.08 -6.73 13.76
C LYS A 230 -5.60 -6.99 12.33
N ASP A 231 -6.15 -5.97 11.67
CA ASP A 231 -6.68 -6.07 10.31
C ASP A 231 -5.70 -5.57 9.22
N ALA A 232 -4.60 -4.93 9.61
CA ALA A 232 -3.64 -4.30 8.72
C ALA A 232 -2.20 -4.27 9.30
N PRO A 233 -1.64 -5.43 9.65
CA PRO A 233 -0.35 -5.52 10.29
C PRO A 233 0.78 -4.91 9.45
N VAL A 234 1.78 -4.44 10.18
CA VAL A 234 3.04 -3.94 9.62
C VAL A 234 4.00 -5.12 9.57
N PHE A 235 4.35 -5.56 8.36
CA PHE A 235 5.26 -6.68 8.18
C PHE A 235 6.71 -6.22 8.28
N THR A 236 7.55 -7.05 8.89
CA THR A 236 8.98 -6.79 9.06
C THR A 236 9.82 -8.02 8.70
N LEU A 237 11.05 -7.78 8.25
CA LEU A 237 12.08 -8.79 8.12
C LEU A 237 13.06 -8.60 9.27
N VAL A 238 12.98 -9.50 10.24
CA VAL A 238 13.85 -9.50 11.42
C VAL A 238 15.11 -10.30 11.08
N PRO A 239 16.30 -9.68 11.10
CA PRO A 239 17.56 -10.37 10.83
C PRO A 239 17.80 -11.51 11.83
N ALA A 240 18.47 -12.57 11.37
CA ALA A 240 18.99 -13.60 12.26
C ALA A 240 20.05 -13.02 13.20
N THR A 241 20.19 -13.59 14.39
CA THR A 241 21.21 -13.16 15.36
C THR A 241 22.62 -13.25 14.75
N GLY A 242 23.41 -12.20 14.93
CA GLY A 242 24.81 -12.14 14.48
C GLY A 242 25.02 -11.57 13.07
N THR A 243 23.98 -11.09 12.38
CA THR A 243 24.12 -10.31 11.13
C THR A 243 24.24 -8.82 11.42
N ASN A 244 24.95 -8.08 10.57
CA ASN A 244 25.07 -6.61 10.67
C ASN A 244 23.93 -5.86 9.97
N VAL A 245 22.98 -6.57 9.36
CA VAL A 245 21.85 -5.97 8.67
C VAL A 245 20.77 -5.55 9.68
N PRO A 246 20.20 -4.33 9.55
CA PRO A 246 19.11 -3.87 10.40
C PRO A 246 17.80 -4.63 10.13
N GLN A 247 16.83 -4.50 11.04
CA GLN A 247 15.45 -4.88 10.76
C GLN A 247 14.92 -4.05 9.59
N LEU A 248 14.20 -4.73 8.68
CA LEU A 248 13.56 -4.10 7.54
C LEU A 248 12.05 -4.14 7.70
N TYR A 249 11.38 -3.16 7.13
CA TYR A 249 9.96 -2.90 7.30
C TYR A 249 9.29 -2.84 5.93
N SER A 250 8.07 -3.37 5.83
CA SER A 250 7.24 -3.27 4.62
C SER A 250 6.60 -1.90 4.44
N LEU A 251 6.67 -1.06 5.48
CA LEU A 251 6.27 0.33 5.49
C LEU A 251 7.34 1.13 6.24
N VAL A 252 7.84 2.20 5.63
CA VAL A 252 8.90 3.04 6.22
C VAL A 252 8.59 4.51 5.96
N THR A 253 9.18 5.39 6.75
CA THR A 253 9.38 6.79 6.38
C THR A 253 10.51 6.86 5.37
N GLU A 254 10.17 7.16 4.11
CA GLU A 254 11.15 7.13 3.01
C GLU A 254 12.07 8.36 2.94
N CYS A 255 11.77 9.40 3.71
CA CYS A 255 12.60 10.59 3.84
C CYS A 255 12.79 10.92 5.32
N ASP A 256 13.89 11.59 5.60
CA ASP A 256 14.09 12.26 6.88
C ASP A 256 13.35 13.61 6.87
N ALA A 257 12.69 13.92 7.98
CA ALA A 257 12.18 15.26 8.26
C ALA A 257 13.33 16.21 8.65
#